data_AF-S7T921-F1
#
_entry.id   AF-S7T921-F1
#
_cell.length_a   1.000
_cell.length_b   1.000
_cell.length_c   1.000
_cell.angle_alpha   90.00
_cell.angle_beta   90.00
_cell.angle_gamma   90.00
#
_symmetry.space_group_name_H-M   'P 1'
#
loop_
_entity.id
_entity.type
_entity.pdbx_description
1 polymer ?
#
loop_
_entity_poly.entity_id
_entity_poly.type
_entity_poly.pdbx_seq_one_letter_code
_entity_poly.pdbx_strand_id
1 'polypeptide(L)'
;MGRPVKRLDTALETTARAARLLYNVCMHDVRHLWITTALDQELEPSAIAYMAGTSVEMIHSNYYEPRAAARARAVEVIPTLAEEYHRDRPRKVVGTNGTRGRM
;
A
#
# COMPACT_ATOMS: atom_id res chain seq x y z
N MET A 1 27.36 -27.68 15.07
CA MET A 1 28.40 -26.63 15.07
C MET A 1 28.54 -26.10 13.64
N GLY A 2 28.12 -24.87 13.37
CA GLY A 2 28.21 -24.27 12.03
C GLY A 2 29.63 -23.83 11.70
N ARG A 3 30.15 -24.22 10.53
CA ARG A 3 31.44 -23.70 10.04
C ARG A 3 31.28 -22.22 9.68
N PRO A 4 32.29 -21.36 9.94
CA PRO A 4 32.23 -19.95 9.56
C PRO A 4 32.01 -19.79 8.05
N VAL A 5 31.04 -18.96 7.67
CA VAL A 5 30.80 -18.62 6.27
C VAL A 5 31.87 -17.63 5.82
N LYS A 6 32.70 -18.06 4.86
CA LYS A 6 33.75 -17.20 4.28
C LYS A 6 33.22 -16.30 3.17
N ARG A 7 32.18 -16.75 2.47
CA ARG A 7 31.61 -16.12 1.28
C ARG A 7 30.10 -16.35 1.24
N LEU A 8 29.34 -15.26 1.28
CA LEU A 8 27.88 -15.30 1.32
C LEU A 8 27.26 -15.78 0.00
N ASP A 9 27.84 -15.38 -1.13
CA ASP A 9 27.40 -15.78 -2.46
C ASP A 9 27.49 -17.30 -2.66
N THR A 10 28.64 -17.89 -2.34
CA THR A 10 28.82 -19.36 -2.41
C THR A 10 27.89 -20.09 -1.46
N ALA A 11 27.70 -19.56 -0.23
CA ALA A 11 26.81 -20.17 0.74
C ALA A 11 25.34 -20.12 0.29
N LEU A 12 24.90 -18.99 -0.28
CA LEU A 12 23.57 -18.81 -0.83
C LEU A 12 23.34 -19.76 -2.01
N GLU A 13 24.28 -19.82 -2.97
CA GLU A 13 24.17 -20.72 -4.13
C GLU A 13 24.09 -22.19 -3.69
N THR A 14 24.94 -22.61 -2.77
CA THR A 14 24.96 -23.99 -2.25
C THR A 14 23.62 -24.33 -1.58
N THR A 15 23.09 -23.40 -0.80
CA THR A 15 21.81 -23.58 -0.10
C THR A 15 20.64 -23.61 -1.08
N ALA A 16 20.62 -22.72 -2.07
CA ALA A 16 19.60 -22.68 -3.13
C ALA A 16 19.57 -24.00 -3.92
N ARG A 17 20.75 -24.55 -4.24
CA ARG A 17 20.88 -25.85 -4.90
C ARG A 17 20.38 -26.99 -4.04
N ALA A 18 20.73 -27.00 -2.75
CA ALA A 18 20.23 -27.99 -1.80
C ALA A 18 18.70 -27.93 -1.62
N ALA A 19 18.14 -26.71 -1.65
CA ALA A 19 16.70 -26.46 -1.63
C ALA A 19 16.00 -26.75 -2.97
N ARG A 20 16.74 -27.16 -4.02
CA ARG A 20 16.24 -27.47 -5.36
C ARG A 20 15.46 -26.32 -6.01
N LEU A 21 15.91 -25.09 -5.79
CA LEU A 21 15.36 -23.95 -6.52
C LEU A 21 15.70 -24.08 -8.01
N LEU A 22 14.73 -23.79 -8.87
CA LEU A 22 14.82 -24.02 -10.32
C LEU A 22 15.62 -22.93 -11.06
N TYR A 23 16.07 -21.91 -10.34
CA TYR A 23 16.81 -20.77 -10.87
C TYR A 23 18.00 -20.44 -9.98
N ASN A 24 18.97 -19.76 -10.57
CA ASN A 24 20.15 -19.31 -9.84
C ASN A 24 19.78 -18.11 -8.97
N VAL A 25 19.76 -18.32 -7.66
CA VAL A 25 19.51 -17.25 -6.68
C VAL A 25 20.76 -16.41 -6.50
N CYS A 26 20.59 -15.09 -6.57
CA CYS A 26 21.60 -14.10 -6.24
C CYS A 26 21.19 -13.25 -5.03
N MET A 27 22.10 -12.42 -4.54
CA MET A 27 21.81 -11.52 -3.41
C MET A 27 20.70 -10.52 -3.73
N HIS A 28 20.50 -10.17 -5.01
CA HIS A 28 19.45 -9.25 -5.43
C HIS A 28 18.04 -9.86 -5.24
N ASP A 29 17.91 -11.18 -5.32
CA ASP A 29 16.64 -11.88 -5.08
C ASP A 29 16.21 -11.78 -3.62
N VAL A 30 17.17 -11.78 -2.69
CA VAL A 30 16.89 -11.57 -1.26
C VAL A 30 16.32 -10.16 -1.03
N ARG A 31 16.85 -9.14 -1.73
CA ARG A 31 16.32 -7.79 -1.71
C ARG A 31 14.91 -7.72 -2.31
N HIS A 32 14.68 -8.37 -3.45
CA HIS A 32 13.34 -8.44 -4.07
C HIS A 32 12.32 -9.12 -3.16
N LEU A 33 12.69 -10.23 -2.53
CA LEU A 33 11.84 -10.96 -1.60
C LEU A 33 11.50 -10.11 -0.37
N TRP A 34 12.46 -9.37 0.16
CA TRP A 34 12.21 -8.47 1.28
C TRP A 34 11.25 -7.34 0.92
N ILE A 35 11.43 -6.69 -0.24
CA ILE A 35 10.54 -5.61 -0.72
C ILE A 35 9.10 -6.12 -0.88
N THR A 36 8.92 -7.26 -1.54
CA THR A 36 7.60 -7.86 -1.76
C THR A 36 6.92 -8.25 -0.44
N THR A 37 7.66 -8.86 0.48
CA THR A 37 7.15 -9.21 1.82
C THR A 37 6.78 -7.97 2.65
N ALA A 38 7.56 -6.89 2.56
CA ALA A 38 7.24 -5.64 3.25
C ALA A 38 5.95 -5.01 2.69
N LEU A 39 5.78 -5.02 1.36
CA LEU A 39 4.51 -4.61 0.73
C LEU A 39 3.34 -5.52 1.11
N ASP A 40 3.58 -6.83 1.28
CA ASP A 40 2.57 -7.78 1.77
C ASP A 40 2.07 -7.44 3.17
N GLN A 41 2.96 -6.93 4.02
CA GLN A 41 2.65 -6.48 5.37
C GLN A 41 2.12 -5.04 5.41
N GLU A 42 1.80 -4.46 4.25
CA GLU A 42 1.25 -3.11 4.12
C GLU A 42 2.18 -2.00 4.64
N LEU A 43 3.50 -2.24 4.64
CA LEU A 43 4.47 -1.19 4.93
C LEU A 43 4.43 -0.11 3.84
N GLU A 44 4.73 1.11 4.27
CA GLU A 44 4.63 2.28 3.41
C GLU A 44 5.77 2.29 2.35
N PRO A 45 5.46 2.55 1.06
CA PRO A 45 6.43 2.46 -0.04
C PRO A 45 7.67 3.36 0.11
N SER A 46 7.56 4.55 0.69
CA SER A 46 8.70 5.44 0.92
C SER A 46 9.67 4.92 1.99
N ALA A 47 9.16 4.31 3.06
CA ALA A 47 9.96 3.64 4.08
C ALA A 47 10.71 2.43 3.48
N ILE A 48 10.03 1.65 2.65
CA ILE A 48 10.63 0.51 1.93
C ILE A 48 11.71 1.02 0.97
N ALA A 49 11.43 2.06 0.21
CA ALA A 49 12.36 2.65 -0.75
C ALA A 49 13.65 3.14 -0.07
N TYR A 50 13.50 3.84 1.07
CA TYR A 50 14.61 4.31 1.89
C TYR A 50 15.49 3.15 2.38
N MET A 51 14.89 2.12 2.99
CA MET A 51 15.63 0.97 3.54
C MET A 51 16.30 0.11 2.47
N ALA A 52 15.62 -0.08 1.33
CA ALA A 52 16.19 -0.84 0.22
C ALA A 52 17.25 -0.04 -0.54
N GLY A 53 17.31 1.28 -0.43
CA GLY A 53 18.17 2.13 -1.26
C GLY A 53 17.70 2.17 -2.71
N THR A 54 16.45 2.54 -2.93
CA THR A 54 15.79 2.70 -4.23
C THR A 54 14.84 3.90 -4.19
N SER A 55 14.28 4.29 -5.34
CA SER A 55 13.22 5.29 -5.40
C SER A 55 11.83 4.67 -5.19
N VAL A 56 10.88 5.50 -4.77
CA VAL A 56 9.46 5.12 -4.64
C VAL A 56 8.86 4.74 -5.99
N GLU A 57 9.25 5.45 -7.06
CA GLU A 57 8.84 5.16 -8.42
C GLU A 57 9.26 3.75 -8.83
N MET A 58 10.48 3.31 -8.47
CA MET A 58 10.93 1.95 -8.73
C MET A 58 10.18 0.92 -7.88
N ILE A 59 9.77 1.25 -6.65
CA ILE A 59 8.92 0.37 -5.85
C ILE A 59 7.57 0.17 -6.57
N HIS A 60 6.93 1.26 -7.01
CA HIS A 60 5.66 1.19 -7.71
C HIS A 60 5.76 0.48 -9.06
N SER A 61 6.78 0.78 -9.85
CA SER A 61 6.94 0.21 -11.20
C SER A 61 7.20 -1.30 -11.19
N ASN A 62 7.86 -1.84 -10.17
CA ASN A 62 8.37 -3.21 -10.19
C ASN A 62 7.66 -4.17 -9.24
N TYR A 63 6.99 -3.66 -8.19
CA TYR A 63 6.44 -4.52 -7.13
C TYR A 63 4.99 -4.21 -6.75
N TYR A 64 4.47 -3.06 -7.18
CA TYR A 64 3.16 -2.62 -6.74
C TYR A 64 2.07 -2.99 -7.75
N GLU A 65 1.23 -3.95 -7.36
CA GLU A 65 -0.07 -4.17 -7.99
C GLU A 65 -1.18 -3.71 -7.03
N PRO A 66 -2.18 -2.92 -7.50
CA PRO A 66 -3.32 -2.52 -6.68
C PRO A 66 -4.13 -3.73 -6.19
N ARG A 67 -3.90 -4.14 -4.94
CA ARG A 67 -4.57 -5.29 -4.34
C ARG A 67 -6.06 -5.03 -4.14
N ALA A 68 -6.87 -6.08 -4.21
CA ALA A 68 -8.31 -5.98 -3.99
C ALA A 68 -8.64 -5.40 -2.60
N ALA A 69 -7.89 -5.78 -1.56
CA ALA A 69 -8.07 -5.27 -0.19
C ALA A 69 -7.76 -3.76 -0.07
N ALA A 70 -6.68 -3.30 -0.70
CA ALA A 70 -6.34 -1.87 -0.73
C ALA A 70 -7.39 -1.05 -1.49
N ARG A 71 -7.95 -1.60 -2.58
CA ARG A 71 -9.08 -0.99 -3.31
C ARG A 71 -10.35 -0.93 -2.48
N ALA A 72 -10.68 -1.98 -1.73
CA ALA A 72 -11.85 -2.01 -0.86
C ALA A 72 -11.74 -0.95 0.26
N ARG A 73 -10.59 -0.88 0.95
CA ARG A 73 -10.34 0.17 1.94
C ARG A 73 -10.37 1.57 1.34
N ALA A 74 -9.84 1.75 0.13
CA ALA A 74 -9.89 3.03 -0.55
C ALA A 74 -11.34 3.50 -0.74
N VAL A 75 -12.27 2.59 -1.08
CA VAL A 75 -13.70 2.92 -1.21
C VAL A 75 -14.30 3.36 0.13
N GLU A 76 -13.92 2.72 1.24
CA GLU A 76 -14.42 3.08 2.58
C GLU A 76 -13.98 4.47 3.05
N VAL A 77 -12.85 4.97 2.56
CA VAL A 77 -12.31 6.29 2.93
C VAL A 77 -12.65 7.39 1.92
N ILE A 78 -13.39 7.09 0.83
CA ILE A 78 -13.88 8.12 -0.09
C ILE A 78 -14.84 9.03 0.70
N PRO A 79 -14.57 10.35 0.77
CA PRO A 79 -15.49 11.28 1.40
C PRO A 79 -16.85 11.23 0.70
N THR A 80 -17.92 10.94 1.44
CA THR A 80 -19.28 11.01 0.93
C THR A 80 -19.68 12.48 0.76
N LEU A 81 -19.73 12.95 -0.50
CA LEU A 81 -20.17 14.30 -0.88
C LEU A 81 -21.56 14.68 -0.31
N ALA A 82 -22.37 13.70 0.06
CA ALA A 82 -23.72 13.92 0.60
C ALA A 82 -23.72 14.55 2.01
N GLU A 83 -22.70 14.30 2.84
CA GLU A 83 -22.74 14.75 4.25
C GLU A 83 -22.21 16.18 4.43
N GLU A 84 -21.26 16.62 3.59
CA GLU A 84 -20.76 18.00 3.61
C GLU A 84 -21.75 19.00 3.00
N TYR A 85 -22.49 18.62 1.96
CA TYR A 85 -23.44 19.52 1.30
C TYR A 85 -24.63 19.93 2.20
N HIS A 86 -24.95 19.12 3.21
CA HIS A 86 -26.03 19.39 4.18
C HIS A 86 -25.57 20.07 5.46
N ARG A 87 -24.25 20.14 5.74
CA ARG A 87 -23.70 20.76 6.95
C ARG A 87 -23.55 22.29 6.81
N ASP A 88 -23.24 22.78 5.61
CA ASP A 88 -22.88 24.18 5.35
C ASP A 88 -23.99 25.07 4.79
N ARG A 89 -25.21 24.54 4.60
CA ARG A 89 -26.35 25.38 4.23
C ARG A 89 -27.12 25.82 5.48
N PRO A 90 -27.24 27.13 5.77
CA PRO A 90 -28.21 27.59 6.75
C PRO A 90 -29.58 27.10 6.30
N ARG A 91 -30.28 26.36 7.17
CA ARG A 91 -31.68 26.01 6.93
C ARG A 91 -32.42 27.33 6.66
N LYS A 92 -32.79 27.60 5.41
CA LYS A 92 -33.74 28.65 5.11
C LYS A 92 -35.03 28.26 5.81
N VAL A 93 -35.31 28.92 6.93
CA VAL A 93 -36.64 28.93 7.53
C VAL A 93 -37.52 29.62 6.48
N VAL A 94 -38.23 28.83 5.69
CA VAL A 94 -39.25 29.34 4.78
C VAL A 94 -40.37 29.84 5.67
N GLY A 95 -40.32 31.14 6.00
CA GLY A 95 -41.40 31.83 6.68
C GLY A 95 -42.63 31.79 5.80
N THR A 96 -43.63 31.00 6.19
CA THR A 96 -44.98 31.08 5.64
C THR A 96 -45.64 32.35 6.19
N ASN A 97 -45.35 33.50 5.59
CA ASN A 97 -46.06 34.74 5.88
C ASN A 97 -47.32 34.84 5.00
N GLY A 98 -48.46 34.54 5.62
CA GLY A 98 -49.66 35.36 5.62
C GLY A 98 -50.40 35.63 4.29
N THR A 99 -51.61 35.09 4.20
CA THR A 99 -52.75 35.82 3.63
C THR A 99 -53.93 35.75 4.60
N ARG A 100 -54.11 36.81 5.39
CA ARG A 100 -55.43 37.19 5.92
C ARG A 100 -56.14 37.96 4.81
N GLY A 101 -57.23 37.42 4.30
CA GLY A 101 -58.22 38.13 3.50
C GLY A 101 -59.59 37.96 4.14
N ARG A 102 -60.19 39.07 4.57
CA ARG A 102 -61.57 39.18 5.09
C ARG A 102 -62.58 38.67 4.06
N MET A 103 -63.59 37.95 4.51
CA MET A 103 -65.01 38.35 4.49
C MET A 103 -65.76 37.57 5.55
#